data_AF-A0A377A9H1-F1
#
_entry.id   AF-A0A377A9H1-F1
#
_cell.length_a   1.000
_cell.length_b   1.000
_cell.length_c   1.000
_cell.angle_alpha   90.00
_cell.angle_beta   90.00
_cell.angle_gamma   90.00
#
_symmetry.space_group_name_H-M   'P 1'
#
loop_
_entity.id
_entity.type
_entity.pdbx_description
1 polymer ?
#
loop_
_entity_poly.entity_id
_entity_poly.type
_entity_poly.pdbx_seq_one_letter_code
_entity_poly.pdbx_strand_id
1 'polypeptide(L)'
;MIPGVSYQKIDDDGLHVVINGETQVLAVDNVVICAGQEPNRALAQPLIDSGETVHLIGGCDVAMELDARRAIAQGTRLALEI
;
A
#
# COMPACT_ATOMS: atom_id res chain seq x y z
N MET A 1 -5.72 -6.80 -17.38
CA MET A 1 -6.07 -7.45 -16.10
C MET A 1 -7.18 -8.45 -16.35
N ILE A 2 -7.09 -9.64 -15.75
CA ILE A 2 -8.22 -10.57 -15.71
C ILE A 2 -9.04 -10.17 -14.46
N PRO A 3 -10.27 -9.67 -14.60
CA PRO A 3 -11.12 -9.35 -13.45
C PRO A 3 -11.72 -10.62 -12.84
N GLY A 4 -12.18 -10.54 -11.58
CA GLY A 4 -12.91 -11.64 -10.93
C GLY A 4 -12.05 -12.87 -10.59
N VAL A 5 -10.77 -12.66 -10.29
CA VAL A 5 -9.82 -13.71 -9.94
C VAL A 5 -9.74 -13.87 -8.42
N SER A 6 -9.79 -15.11 -7.94
CA SER A 6 -9.50 -15.45 -6.53
C SER A 6 -8.15 -16.14 -6.42
N TYR A 7 -7.20 -15.51 -5.72
CA TYR A 7 -5.87 -16.09 -5.47
C TYR A 7 -5.94 -17.20 -4.41
N GLN A 8 -5.36 -18.36 -4.70
CA GLN A 8 -5.38 -19.51 -3.80
C GLN A 8 -4.05 -19.69 -3.07
N LYS A 9 -2.94 -19.86 -3.82
CA LYS A 9 -1.59 -20.04 -3.27
C LYS A 9 -0.51 -19.74 -4.31
N ILE A 10 0.73 -19.62 -3.84
CA ILE A 10 1.95 -19.55 -4.65
C ILE A 10 2.84 -20.70 -4.20
N ASP A 11 3.33 -21.51 -5.14
CA ASP A 11 4.30 -22.58 -4.91
C ASP A 11 5.18 -22.81 -6.15
N ASP A 12 5.94 -23.91 -6.15
CA ASP A 12 6.89 -24.26 -7.22
C ASP A 12 6.22 -24.48 -8.59
N ASP A 13 4.92 -24.82 -8.63
CA ASP A 13 4.16 -24.96 -9.89
C ASP A 13 3.67 -23.60 -10.43
N GLY A 14 3.74 -22.54 -9.60
CA GLY A 14 3.41 -21.16 -9.95
C GLY A 14 2.28 -20.55 -9.11
N LEU A 15 1.48 -19.70 -9.74
CA LEU A 15 0.36 -18.99 -9.09
C LEU A 15 -0.96 -19.72 -9.32
N HIS A 16 -1.56 -20.21 -8.23
CA HIS A 16 -2.84 -20.93 -8.24
C HIS A 16 -3.99 -19.94 -8.09
N VAL A 17 -4.95 -19.98 -9.01
CA VAL A 17 -6.09 -19.05 -9.06
C VAL A 17 -7.40 -19.76 -9.39
N VAL A 18 -8.51 -19.11 -9.04
CA VAL A 18 -9.85 -19.46 -9.55
C VAL A 18 -10.33 -18.32 -10.45
N ILE A 19 -10.67 -18.66 -11.69
CA ILE A 19 -11.18 -17.72 -12.70
C ILE A 19 -12.50 -18.29 -13.23
N ASN A 20 -13.59 -17.53 -13.12
CA ASN A 20 -14.94 -17.98 -13.50
C ASN A 20 -15.36 -19.31 -12.84
N GLY A 21 -14.90 -19.56 -11.60
CA GLY A 21 -15.18 -20.80 -10.86
C GLY A 21 -14.28 -21.98 -11.20
N GLU A 22 -13.39 -21.86 -12.17
CA GLU A 22 -12.44 -22.91 -12.56
C GLU A 22 -11.06 -22.67 -11.96
N THR A 23 -10.45 -23.74 -11.43
CA THR A 23 -9.09 -23.70 -10.89
C THR A 23 -8.07 -23.75 -12.03
N GLN A 24 -7.08 -22.85 -11.98
CA GLN A 24 -5.99 -22.78 -12.94
C GLN A 24 -4.65 -22.56 -12.23
N VAL A 25 -3.58 -23.08 -12.82
CA VAL A 25 -2.20 -22.83 -12.37
C VAL A 25 -1.50 -22.01 -13.45
N LEU A 26 -1.04 -20.81 -13.08
CA LEU A 26 -0.23 -19.96 -13.94
C LEU A 26 1.24 -20.30 -13.67
N ALA A 27 1.84 -21.12 -14.53
CA ALA A 27 3.26 -21.47 -14.48
C ALA A 27 4.10 -20.25 -14.91
N VAL A 28 4.52 -19.45 -13.93
CA VAL A 28 5.26 -18.20 -14.13
C VAL A 28 6.55 -18.21 -13.33
N ASP A 29 7.59 -17.56 -13.85
CA ASP A 29 8.88 -17.46 -13.14
C ASP A 29 8.81 -16.51 -11.94
N ASN A 30 7.90 -15.52 -11.97
CA ASN A 30 7.80 -14.47 -10.96
C ASN A 30 6.35 -14.07 -10.69
N VAL A 31 6.05 -13.78 -9.43
CA VAL A 31 4.80 -13.17 -8.99
C VAL A 31 5.11 -11.81 -8.35
N VAL A 32 4.73 -10.73 -9.02
CA VAL A 32 4.95 -9.36 -8.52
C VAL A 32 3.72 -8.90 -7.74
N ILE A 33 3.93 -8.50 -6.48
CA ILE A 33 2.84 -8.07 -5.59
C ILE A 33 2.63 -6.56 -5.70
N CYS A 34 1.53 -6.17 -6.32
CA CYS A 34 1.06 -4.78 -6.41
C CYS A 34 -0.25 -4.59 -5.64
N ALA A 35 -0.32 -5.08 -4.40
CA ALA A 35 -1.56 -5.19 -3.60
C ALA A 35 -1.89 -3.94 -2.75
N GLY A 36 -1.45 -2.76 -3.19
CA GLY A 36 -1.65 -1.50 -2.48
C GLY A 36 -0.49 -1.13 -1.56
N GLN A 37 -0.76 -0.20 -0.64
CA GLN A 37 0.25 0.44 0.21
C GLN A 37 -0.31 0.65 1.63
N GLU A 38 0.57 0.59 2.63
CA GLU A 38 0.27 0.90 4.02
C GLU A 38 1.05 2.14 4.49
N PRO A 39 0.51 2.95 5.43
CA PRO A 39 1.23 4.09 5.96
C PRO A 39 2.48 3.66 6.75
N ASN A 40 3.64 4.22 6.44
CA ASN A 40 4.85 4.04 7.24
C ASN A 40 4.95 5.12 8.32
N ARG A 41 4.74 4.74 9.59
CA ARG A 41 4.76 5.65 10.76
C ARG A 41 5.85 5.30 11.78
N ALA A 42 6.92 4.63 11.36
CA ALA A 42 7.94 4.10 12.27
C ALA A 42 8.50 5.12 13.29
N LEU A 43 8.58 6.40 12.92
CA LEU A 43 9.09 7.47 13.78
C LEU A 43 8.01 8.27 14.52
N ALA A 44 6.73 8.11 14.16
CA ALA A 44 5.65 8.95 14.69
C ALA A 44 5.52 8.80 16.21
N GLN A 45 5.35 7.56 16.69
CA GLN A 45 5.20 7.30 18.12
C GLN A 45 6.49 7.56 18.91
N PRO A 46 7.69 7.11 18.46
CA PRO A 46 8.93 7.42 19.17
C PRO A 46 9.18 8.92 19.37
N LEU A 47 8.84 9.76 18.39
CA LEU A 47 9.01 11.21 18.50
C LEU A 47 7.98 11.83 19.48
N ILE A 48 6.74 11.38 19.44
CA ILE A 48 5.70 11.78 20.41
C ILE A 48 6.15 11.41 21.83
N ASP A 49 6.66 10.21 22.03
CA ASP A 49 7.12 9.71 23.32
C ASP A 49 8.34 10.48 23.85
N SER A 50 9.14 11.08 22.95
CA SER A 50 10.25 11.97 23.31
C SER A 50 9.82 13.41 23.64
N GLY A 51 8.51 13.72 23.59
CA GLY A 51 7.98 15.05 23.87
C GLY A 51 8.13 16.05 22.72
N GLU A 52 8.44 15.56 21.51
CA GLU A 52 8.57 16.40 20.32
C GLU A 52 7.20 16.70 19.72
N THR A 53 7.06 17.87 19.09
CA THR A 53 5.86 18.17 18.29
C THR A 53 5.99 17.50 16.93
N VAL A 54 5.00 16.68 16.55
CA VAL A 54 5.04 15.86 15.33
C VAL A 54 3.83 16.15 14.44
N HIS A 55 4.07 16.29 13.14
CA HIS A 55 3.04 16.38 12.10
C HIS A 55 3.21 15.23 11.10
N LEU A 56 2.09 14.60 10.70
CA LEU A 56 2.07 13.59 9.65
C LEU A 56 1.42 14.16 8.39
N ILE A 57 2.05 13.96 7.24
CA ILE A 57 1.54 14.39 5.93
C ILE A 57 1.75 13.32 4.85
N GLY A 58 0.87 13.29 3.84
CA GLY A 58 1.04 12.41 2.69
C GLY A 58 0.87 10.93 3.04
N GLY A 59 1.75 10.08 2.51
CA GLY A 59 1.62 8.62 2.60
C GLY A 59 1.79 8.04 4.01
N CYS A 60 2.59 8.68 4.88
CA CYS A 60 2.70 8.25 6.28
C CYS A 60 1.45 8.59 7.11
N ASP A 61 0.65 9.55 6.65
CA ASP A 61 -0.64 9.87 7.24
C ASP A 61 -1.72 8.90 6.73
N VAL A 62 -2.03 8.90 5.42
CA VAL A 62 -2.96 7.90 4.84
C VAL A 62 -2.43 7.44 3.50
N ALA A 63 -2.24 6.13 3.33
CA ALA A 63 -1.70 5.51 2.12
C ALA A 63 -2.79 5.07 1.12
N MET A 64 -4.03 4.88 1.58
CA MET A 64 -5.16 4.54 0.71
C MET A 64 -5.48 5.73 -0.21
N GLU A 65 -5.47 5.49 -1.53
CA GLU A 65 -5.72 6.50 -2.58
C GLU A 65 -4.82 7.74 -2.51
N LEU A 66 -3.65 7.65 -1.86
CA LEU A 66 -2.71 8.77 -1.80
C LEU A 66 -1.95 8.87 -3.12
N ASP A 67 -2.43 9.74 -3.99
CA ASP A 67 -1.67 10.22 -5.14
C ASP A 67 -0.73 11.38 -4.75
N ALA A 68 0.20 11.73 -5.64
CA ALA A 68 1.13 12.82 -5.40
C ALA A 68 0.40 14.16 -5.13
N ARG A 69 -0.80 14.37 -5.70
CA ARG A 69 -1.56 15.61 -5.54
C ARG A 69 -1.97 15.81 -4.08
N ARG A 70 -2.51 14.78 -3.43
CA ARG A 70 -2.92 14.89 -2.01
C ARG A 70 -1.70 15.10 -1.10
N ALA A 71 -0.59 14.39 -1.34
CA ALA A 71 0.63 14.57 -0.56
C ALA A 71 1.16 16.02 -0.62
N ILE A 72 1.24 16.58 -1.83
CA ILE A 72 1.68 17.96 -2.07
C ILE A 72 0.71 18.94 -1.39
N ALA A 73 -0.60 18.80 -1.62
CA ALA A 73 -1.59 19.71 -1.05
C ALA A 73 -1.60 19.70 0.49
N GLN A 74 -1.36 18.54 1.12
CA GLN A 74 -1.30 18.44 2.58
C GLN A 74 -0.05 19.12 3.14
N GLY A 75 1.12 18.90 2.50
CA GLY A 75 2.35 19.61 2.87
C GLY A 75 2.21 21.12 2.71
N THR A 76 1.64 21.59 1.59
CA THR A 76 1.41 23.02 1.35
C THR A 76 0.48 23.64 2.39
N ARG A 77 -0.61 22.97 2.75
CA ARG A 77 -1.54 23.47 3.78
C ARG A 77 -0.84 23.61 5.13
N LEU A 78 -0.12 22.57 5.57
CA LEU A 78 0.62 22.62 6.84
C LEU A 78 1.63 23.77 6.86
N ALA A 79 2.38 23.96 5.77
CA ALA A 79 3.38 25.02 5.66
C ALA A 79 2.80 26.45 5.68
N LEU A 80 1.53 26.63 5.29
CA LEU A 80 0.84 27.93 5.31
C LEU A 80 0.12 28.21 6.64
N GLU A 81 -0.02 27.21 7.51
CA GLU A 81 -0.76 27.30 8.77
C GLU A 81 0.16 27.41 10.00
N ILE A 82 1.34 26.77 9.95
CA ILE A 82 2.29 26.68 11.08
C ILE A 82 3.08 27.97 11.34
#